data_AF-A0A921ZYK1-F1
#
_entry.id   AF-A0A921ZYK1-F1
#
_cell.length_a   1.000
_cell.length_b   1.000
_cell.length_c   1.000
_cell.angle_alpha   90.00
_cell.angle_beta   90.00
_cell.angle_gamma   90.00
#
_symmetry.space_group_name_H-M   'P 1'
#
loop_
_entity.id
_entity.type
_entity.pdbx_description
1 polymer ?
#
loop_
_entity_poly.entity_id
_entity_poly.type
_entity_poly.pdbx_seq_one_letter_code
_entity_poly.pdbx_strand_id
1 'polypeptide(L)'
;MEENHQTISEFEIKLAQFNDLPNDVELLKDMHEDLLRMQVAVSKQQIQVDQMNDDAENCRRLVQSSRETLPHSSLPRAGKHIDLERLDKEVSQLNNRWNGVCTQLAERLRSCEAAYQLLRNYNAGLEKEAEWIDDTYNKLQAQPPIEVRPKEQFEPTRNLLTSVVERTPKIEKVNVDGGRFIREAKIHSSRCQRYSEWLCEEVHPSLDMRQLKRQADVQQAERMRRHGMNVDPERVPVGAESVARELDELNAKYQRLLDMLYERLRRIAAANPGDIVTLVSDVFFKYRRLISYKGLFCM
;
A
#
# COMPACT_ATOMS: atom_id res chain seq x y z
N MET A 1 15.57 26.22 -20.43
CA MET A 1 14.18 25.84 -20.72
C MET A 1 14.08 24.41 -21.22
N GLU A 2 14.72 24.06 -22.35
CA GLU A 2 14.64 22.69 -22.92
C GLU A 2 15.18 21.61 -21.98
N GLU A 3 16.33 21.84 -21.33
CA GLU A 3 16.88 20.92 -20.32
C GLU A 3 15.92 20.69 -19.13
N ASN A 4 15.22 21.74 -18.70
CA ASN A 4 14.21 21.63 -17.63
C ASN A 4 13.00 20.82 -18.11
N HIS A 5 12.53 21.02 -19.35
CA HIS A 5 11.47 20.20 -19.93
C HIS A 5 11.84 18.72 -19.95
N GLN A 6 13.04 18.39 -20.42
CA GLN A 6 13.51 17.00 -20.48
C GLN A 6 13.57 16.39 -19.07
N THR A 7 14.25 17.06 -18.14
CA THR A 7 14.44 16.55 -16.78
C THR A 7 13.11 16.38 -16.04
N ILE A 8 12.18 17.33 -16.18
CA ILE A 8 10.83 17.23 -15.61
C ILE A 8 10.09 16.02 -16.19
N SER A 9 10.18 15.81 -17.51
CA SER A 9 9.57 14.66 -18.19
C SER A 9 10.13 13.33 -17.68
N GLU A 10 11.44 13.26 -17.45
CA GLU A 10 12.10 12.07 -16.88
C GLU A 10 11.59 11.76 -15.46
N PHE A 11 11.44 12.79 -14.61
CA PHE A 11 10.86 12.61 -13.27
C PHE A 11 9.41 12.17 -13.33
N GLU A 12 8.61 12.75 -14.22
CA GLU A 12 7.19 12.40 -14.36
C GLU A 12 7.00 10.94 -14.80
N ILE A 13 7.75 10.50 -15.81
CA ILE A 13 7.73 9.12 -16.29
C ILE A 13 8.23 8.16 -15.22
N LYS A 14 9.29 8.53 -14.49
CA LYS A 14 9.84 7.70 -13.40
C LYS A 14 8.86 7.58 -12.24
N LEU A 15 8.15 8.65 -11.89
CA LEU A 15 7.05 8.60 -10.92
C LEU A 15 6.01 7.56 -11.38
N ALA A 16 5.58 7.55 -12.64
CA ALA A 16 4.60 6.57 -13.14
C ALA A 16 5.02 5.08 -13.06
N GLN A 17 6.27 4.78 -12.65
CA GLN A 17 6.71 3.40 -12.39
C GLN A 17 6.39 2.92 -10.96
N PHE A 18 6.16 3.81 -9.98
CA PHE A 18 5.86 3.44 -8.59
C PHE A 18 4.35 3.32 -8.34
N ASN A 19 3.71 2.29 -8.90
CA ASN A 19 2.24 2.20 -8.96
C ASN A 19 1.59 1.51 -7.75
N ASP A 20 2.23 0.48 -7.22
CA ASP A 20 1.65 -0.40 -6.21
C ASP A 20 2.58 -0.57 -5.02
N LEU A 21 2.01 -0.65 -3.82
CA LEU A 21 2.76 -0.92 -2.60
C LEU A 21 2.96 -2.44 -2.42
N PRO A 22 4.20 -2.94 -2.29
CA PRO A 22 4.45 -4.35 -2.00
C PRO A 22 4.01 -4.73 -0.57
N ASN A 23 3.68 -6.01 -0.34
CA ASN A 23 3.36 -6.56 0.98
C ASN A 23 4.59 -7.14 1.71
N ASP A 24 5.80 -6.75 1.30
CA ASP A 24 7.04 -7.16 1.96
C ASP A 24 7.80 -5.94 2.48
N VAL A 25 8.34 -6.07 3.69
CA VAL A 25 8.97 -4.96 4.42
C VAL A 25 10.29 -4.56 3.77
N GLU A 26 11.08 -5.50 3.25
CA GLU A 26 12.34 -5.19 2.57
C GLU A 26 12.08 -4.60 1.19
N LEU A 27 11.06 -5.09 0.46
CA LEU A 27 10.65 -4.45 -0.81
C LEU A 27 10.12 -3.01 -0.62
N LEU A 28 9.40 -2.74 0.47
CA LEU A 28 8.98 -1.37 0.81
C LEU A 28 10.18 -0.47 1.12
N LYS A 29 11.21 -0.97 1.81
CA LYS A 29 12.45 -0.22 2.04
C LYS A 29 13.16 0.09 0.73
N ASP A 30 13.33 -0.90 -0.14
CA ASP A 30 13.97 -0.71 -1.46
C ASP A 30 13.25 0.39 -2.26
N MET A 31 11.91 0.36 -2.27
CA MET A 31 11.10 1.40 -2.90
C MET A 31 11.26 2.77 -2.22
N HIS A 32 11.27 2.82 -0.89
CA HIS A 32 11.49 4.06 -0.14
C HIS A 32 12.86 4.67 -0.46
N GLU A 33 13.90 3.86 -0.52
CA GLU A 33 15.24 4.31 -0.88
C GLU A 33 15.32 4.87 -2.31
N ASP A 34 14.62 4.26 -3.27
CA ASP A 34 14.51 4.82 -4.62
C ASP A 34 13.82 6.18 -4.66
N LEU A 35 12.74 6.34 -3.89
CA LEU A 35 12.04 7.60 -3.75
C LEU A 35 12.93 8.66 -3.07
N LEU A 36 13.73 8.28 -2.06
CA LEU A 36 14.71 9.18 -1.44
C LEU A 36 15.82 9.58 -2.40
N ARG A 37 16.36 8.65 -3.20
CA ARG A 37 17.32 8.97 -4.28
C ARG A 37 16.71 9.97 -5.27
N MET A 38 15.44 9.78 -5.62
CA MET A 38 14.73 10.72 -6.48
C MET A 38 14.51 12.09 -5.80
N GLN A 39 14.22 12.11 -4.50
CA GLN A 39 14.08 13.36 -3.72
C GLN A 39 15.36 14.18 -3.74
N VAL A 40 16.52 13.55 -3.61
CA VAL A 40 17.83 14.23 -3.75
C VAL A 40 18.00 14.82 -5.14
N ALA A 41 17.65 14.06 -6.19
CA ALA A 41 17.72 14.54 -7.58
C ALA A 41 16.75 15.71 -7.83
N VAL A 42 15.53 15.64 -7.30
CA VAL A 42 14.53 16.72 -7.37
C VAL A 42 15.04 17.98 -6.67
N SER A 43 15.63 17.87 -5.48
CA SER A 43 16.21 19.00 -4.76
C SER A 43 17.36 19.66 -5.53
N LYS A 44 18.16 18.88 -6.27
CA LYS A 44 19.21 19.43 -7.14
C LYS A 44 18.61 20.16 -8.34
N GLN A 45 17.57 19.60 -8.96
CA GLN A 45 16.91 20.21 -10.12
C GLN A 45 16.13 21.48 -9.75
N GLN A 46 15.68 21.63 -8.50
CA GLN A 46 15.04 22.86 -8.02
C GLN A 46 15.90 24.10 -8.32
N ILE A 47 17.22 24.00 -8.17
CA ILE A 47 18.16 25.10 -8.45
C ILE A 47 18.05 25.56 -9.91
N GLN A 48 17.87 24.63 -10.86
CA GLN A 48 17.73 24.94 -12.29
C GLN A 48 16.36 25.52 -12.63
N VAL A 49 15.32 25.12 -11.90
CA VAL A 49 13.97 25.71 -12.04
C VAL A 49 13.95 27.13 -11.49
N ASP A 50 14.61 27.37 -10.36
CA ASP A 50 14.74 28.71 -9.77
C ASP A 50 15.54 29.64 -10.70
N GLN A 51 16.69 29.19 -11.21
CA GLN A 51 17.47 29.95 -12.18
C GLN A 51 16.67 30.31 -13.44
N MET A 52 15.88 29.37 -13.96
CA MET A 52 15.01 29.60 -15.10
C MET A 52 13.95 30.69 -14.81
N ASN A 53 13.39 30.69 -13.61
CA ASN A 53 12.43 31.71 -13.18
C ASN A 53 13.09 33.10 -13.06
N ASP A 54 14.30 33.15 -12.49
CA ASP A 54 15.08 34.38 -12.41
C ASP A 54 15.44 34.93 -13.80
N ASP A 55 15.84 34.05 -14.73
CA ASP A 55 16.15 34.42 -16.12
C ASP A 55 14.92 34.97 -16.84
N ALA A 56 13.75 34.34 -16.67
CA ALA A 56 12.50 34.81 -17.26
C ALA A 56 12.09 36.20 -16.75
N GLU A 57 12.24 36.44 -15.44
CA GLU A 57 11.96 37.74 -14.84
C GLU A 57 12.97 38.81 -15.29
N ASN A 58 14.25 38.45 -15.39
CA ASN A 58 15.27 39.33 -15.94
C ASN A 58 14.97 39.72 -17.40
N CYS A 59 14.55 38.75 -18.24
CA CYS A 59 14.12 39.01 -19.62
C CYS A 59 12.94 39.98 -19.66
N ARG A 60 11.91 39.78 -18.82
CA ARG A 60 10.76 40.68 -18.71
C ARG A 60 11.21 42.11 -18.40
N ARG A 61 12.04 42.26 -17.35
CA ARG A 61 12.53 43.57 -16.90
C ARG A 61 13.35 44.28 -17.98
N LEU A 62 14.24 43.57 -18.68
CA LEU A 62 15.06 44.14 -19.75
C LEU A 62 14.22 44.61 -20.94
N VAL A 63 13.24 43.80 -21.36
CA VAL A 63 12.34 44.14 -22.47
C VAL A 63 11.49 45.37 -22.13
N GLN A 64 11.03 45.49 -20.88
CA GLN A 64 10.30 46.67 -20.40
C GLN A 64 11.21 47.91 -20.36
N SER A 65 12.37 47.81 -19.71
CA SER A 65 13.32 48.92 -19.54
C SER A 65 13.86 49.46 -20.87
N SER A 66 14.16 48.59 -21.84
CA SER A 66 14.63 48.99 -23.17
C SER A 66 13.59 49.81 -23.95
N ARG A 67 12.30 49.71 -23.62
CA ARG A 67 11.23 50.46 -24.29
C ARG A 67 10.94 51.79 -23.62
N GLU A 68 11.13 51.87 -22.30
CA GLU A 68 11.05 53.13 -21.55
C GLU A 68 12.12 54.14 -22.00
N THR A 69 13.29 53.65 -22.42
CA THR A 69 14.43 54.46 -22.85
C THR A 69 14.41 54.89 -24.32
N LEU A 70 13.45 54.43 -25.14
CA LEU A 70 13.35 54.79 -26.56
C LEU A 70 12.45 56.04 -26.76
N PRO A 71 12.98 57.20 -27.20
CA PRO A 71 12.22 58.46 -27.23
C PRO A 71 11.17 58.57 -28.34
N HIS A 72 11.15 57.67 -29.33
CA HIS A 72 10.22 57.74 -30.47
C HIS A 72 9.91 56.36 -31.05
N SER A 73 9.49 55.39 -30.24
CA SER A 73 8.99 54.13 -30.80
C SER A 73 7.58 54.35 -31.36
N SER A 74 7.44 54.31 -32.67
CA SER A 74 6.16 54.16 -33.39
C SER A 74 5.46 52.81 -33.12
N LEU A 75 6.07 51.96 -32.29
CA LEU A 75 5.49 50.72 -31.78
C LEU A 75 4.41 51.03 -30.74
N PRO A 76 3.23 50.38 -30.78
CA PRO A 76 2.16 50.63 -29.84
C PRO A 76 2.66 50.49 -28.39
N ARG A 77 2.60 51.58 -27.62
CA ARG A 77 2.91 51.61 -26.18
C ARG A 77 1.98 50.70 -25.36
N ALA A 78 0.88 50.25 -25.97
CA ALA A 78 -0.17 49.42 -25.39
C ALA A 78 -0.25 47.99 -25.97
N GLY A 79 0.69 47.59 -26.85
CA GLY A 79 0.68 46.27 -27.46
C GLY A 79 1.24 45.20 -26.52
N LYS A 80 0.38 44.26 -26.09
CA LYS A 80 0.77 43.03 -25.35
C LYS A 80 1.96 42.38 -26.05
N HIS A 81 3.03 42.14 -25.31
CA HIS A 81 4.24 41.50 -25.82
C HIS A 81 3.97 40.02 -26.06
N ILE A 82 3.63 39.64 -27.29
CA ILE A 82 3.30 38.25 -27.65
C ILE A 82 4.44 37.29 -27.24
N ASP A 83 5.70 37.69 -27.39
CA ASP A 83 6.84 36.88 -26.98
C ASP A 83 7.01 36.75 -25.46
N LEU A 84 6.74 37.82 -24.69
CA LEU A 84 6.75 37.74 -23.23
C LEU A 84 5.55 36.94 -22.73
N GLU A 85 4.37 37.09 -23.34
CA GLU A 85 3.18 36.30 -23.00
C GLU A 85 3.40 34.81 -23.29
N ARG A 86 4.10 34.49 -24.38
CA ARG A 86 4.51 33.13 -24.70
C ARG A 86 5.52 32.60 -23.67
N LEU A 87 6.56 33.36 -23.34
CA LEU A 87 7.54 33.00 -22.32
C LEU A 87 6.87 32.76 -20.95
N ASP A 88 5.97 33.66 -20.54
CA ASP A 88 5.22 33.57 -19.29
C ASP A 88 4.37 32.31 -19.23
N LYS A 89 3.70 32.00 -20.35
CA LYS A 89 2.90 30.78 -20.49
C LYS A 89 3.78 29.54 -20.38
N GLU A 90 4.92 29.50 -21.07
CA GLU A 90 5.86 28.38 -21.04
C GLU A 90 6.44 28.16 -19.63
N VAL A 91 6.92 29.23 -18.99
CA VAL A 91 7.45 29.20 -17.61
C VAL A 91 6.38 28.78 -16.62
N SER A 92 5.15 29.30 -16.75
CA SER A 92 4.02 28.91 -15.90
C SER A 92 3.67 27.43 -16.05
N GLN A 93 3.63 26.91 -17.29
CA GLN A 93 3.38 25.50 -17.56
C GLN A 93 4.46 24.59 -16.97
N LEU A 94 5.74 24.94 -17.15
CA LEU A 94 6.88 24.23 -16.56
C LEU A 94 6.82 24.20 -15.03
N ASN A 95 6.55 25.35 -14.38
CA ASN A 95 6.42 25.42 -12.93
C ASN A 95 5.23 24.59 -12.41
N ASN A 96 4.10 24.58 -13.12
CA ASN A 96 2.95 23.76 -12.73
C ASN A 96 3.29 22.27 -12.78
N ARG A 97 3.95 21.82 -13.86
CA ARG A 97 4.44 20.44 -13.98
C ARG A 97 5.45 20.08 -12.90
N TRP A 98 6.42 20.97 -12.66
CA TRP A 98 7.43 20.81 -11.60
C TRP A 98 6.82 20.68 -10.20
N ASN A 99 5.89 21.57 -9.86
CA ASN A 99 5.13 21.49 -8.60
C ASN A 99 4.35 20.18 -8.50
N GLY A 100 3.81 19.69 -9.61
CA GLY A 100 3.20 18.36 -9.72
C GLY A 100 4.18 17.24 -9.35
N VAL A 101 5.40 17.23 -9.92
CA VAL A 101 6.46 16.26 -9.60
C VAL A 101 6.78 16.29 -8.09
N CYS A 102 7.02 17.47 -7.52
CA CYS A 102 7.34 17.63 -6.10
C CYS A 102 6.21 17.12 -5.20
N THR A 103 4.95 17.46 -5.53
CA THR A 103 3.77 17.01 -4.77
C THR A 103 3.62 15.50 -4.82
N GLN A 104 3.73 14.90 -6.01
CA GLN A 104 3.58 13.47 -6.22
C GLN A 104 4.68 12.67 -5.52
N LEU A 105 5.92 13.16 -5.56
CA LEU A 105 7.02 12.52 -4.83
C LEU A 105 6.79 12.55 -3.32
N ALA A 106 6.42 13.71 -2.76
CA ALA A 106 6.13 13.84 -1.33
C ALA A 106 4.95 12.95 -0.89
N GLU A 107 3.92 12.81 -1.72
CA GLU A 107 2.81 11.89 -1.46
C GLU A 107 3.23 10.42 -1.47
N ARG A 108 4.04 10.00 -2.45
CA ARG A 108 4.53 8.61 -2.55
C ARG A 108 5.47 8.25 -1.41
N LEU A 109 6.36 9.17 -1.00
CA LEU A 109 7.20 8.98 0.19
C LEU A 109 6.37 8.78 1.46
N ARG A 110 5.37 9.65 1.69
CA ARG A 110 4.48 9.54 2.86
C ARG A 110 3.69 8.24 2.87
N SER A 111 3.13 7.85 1.72
CA SER A 111 2.35 6.61 1.60
C SER A 111 3.21 5.36 1.79
N CYS A 112 4.43 5.36 1.23
CA CYS A 112 5.40 4.29 1.42
C CYS A 112 5.80 4.12 2.90
N GLU A 113 6.08 5.22 3.61
CA GLU A 113 6.41 5.19 5.05
C GLU A 113 5.21 4.72 5.90
N ALA A 114 4.01 5.22 5.61
CA ALA A 114 2.80 4.79 6.31
C ALA A 114 2.55 3.28 6.12
N ALA A 115 2.68 2.79 4.88
CA ALA A 115 2.53 1.38 4.57
C ALA A 115 3.61 0.52 5.24
N TYR A 116 4.86 1.00 5.33
CA TYR A 116 5.94 0.31 6.03
C TYR A 116 5.60 0.07 7.50
N GLN A 117 5.12 1.10 8.22
CA GLN A 117 4.75 0.95 9.63
C GLN A 117 3.53 0.04 9.82
N LEU A 118 2.52 0.16 8.95
CA LEU A 118 1.34 -0.71 8.97
C LEU A 118 1.70 -2.18 8.74
N LEU A 119 2.53 -2.44 7.73
CA LEU A 119 2.95 -3.78 7.36
C LEU A 119 3.81 -4.44 8.44
N ARG A 120 4.71 -3.69 9.09
CA ARG A 120 5.50 -4.22 10.22
C ARG A 120 4.63 -4.68 11.38
N ASN A 121 3.63 -3.88 11.75
CA ASN A 121 2.69 -4.23 12.82
C ASN A 121 1.85 -5.44 12.44
N TYR A 122 1.35 -5.46 11.20
CA TYR A 122 0.59 -6.58 10.65
C TYR A 122 1.40 -7.88 10.64
N ASN A 123 2.62 -7.88 10.07
CA ASN A 123 3.46 -9.08 9.96
C ASN A 123 3.83 -9.65 11.33
N ALA A 124 4.21 -8.81 12.28
CA ALA A 124 4.53 -9.26 13.64
C ALA A 124 3.31 -9.88 14.35
N GLY A 125 2.11 -9.34 14.09
CA GLY A 125 0.86 -9.92 14.58
C GLY A 125 0.53 -11.24 13.88
N LEU A 126 0.61 -11.27 12.55
CA LEU A 126 0.32 -12.43 11.72
C LEU A 126 1.20 -13.62 12.12
N GLU A 127 2.53 -13.43 12.18
CA GLU A 127 3.49 -14.48 12.54
C GLU A 127 3.15 -15.09 13.90
N LYS A 128 3.00 -14.25 14.93
CA LYS A 128 2.70 -14.67 16.30
C LYS A 128 1.38 -15.42 16.43
N GLU A 129 0.35 -14.94 15.73
CA GLU A 129 -0.97 -15.56 15.82
C GLU A 129 -1.07 -16.82 14.97
N ALA A 130 -0.41 -16.88 13.81
CA ALA A 130 -0.31 -18.08 12.99
C ALA A 130 0.43 -19.22 13.72
N GLU A 131 1.59 -18.93 14.31
CA GLU A 131 2.34 -19.89 15.13
C GLU A 131 1.49 -20.42 16.29
N TRP A 132 0.81 -19.52 17.02
CA TRP A 132 -0.05 -19.91 18.14
C TRP A 132 -1.22 -20.80 17.69
N ILE A 133 -1.83 -20.53 16.53
CA ILE A 133 -2.90 -21.37 15.95
C ILE A 133 -2.35 -22.75 15.62
N ASP A 134 -1.21 -22.83 14.93
CA ASP A 134 -0.60 -24.09 14.51
C ASP A 134 -0.20 -24.94 15.74
N ASP A 135 0.37 -24.34 16.79
CA ASP A 135 0.67 -25.00 18.07
C ASP A 135 -0.58 -25.53 18.78
N THR A 136 -1.64 -24.73 18.78
CA THR A 136 -2.91 -25.08 19.43
C THR A 136 -3.62 -26.20 18.66
N TYR A 137 -3.53 -26.18 17.33
CA TYR A 137 -3.97 -27.26 16.47
C TYR A 137 -3.19 -28.55 16.75
N ASN A 138 -1.86 -28.50 16.90
CA ASN A 138 -1.06 -29.67 17.25
C ASN A 138 -1.43 -30.25 18.62
N LYS A 139 -1.70 -29.40 19.63
CA LYS A 139 -2.21 -29.84 20.94
C LYS A 139 -3.55 -30.55 20.83
N LEU A 140 -4.44 -30.07 19.95
CA LEU A 140 -5.71 -30.75 19.68
C LEU A 140 -5.50 -32.12 19.01
N GLN A 141 -4.61 -32.20 18.02
CA GLN A 141 -4.29 -33.46 17.33
C GLN A 141 -3.64 -34.49 18.26
N ALA A 142 -2.89 -34.04 19.27
CA ALA A 142 -2.26 -34.91 20.25
C ALA A 142 -3.24 -35.48 21.30
N GLN A 143 -4.50 -35.00 21.35
CA GLN A 143 -5.49 -35.56 22.28
C GLN A 143 -5.89 -36.99 21.85
N PRO A 144 -6.06 -37.92 22.80
CA PRO A 144 -6.41 -39.31 22.51
C PRO A 144 -7.76 -39.41 21.77
N PRO A 145 -8.03 -40.47 21.00
CA PRO A 145 -9.35 -40.69 20.38
C PRO A 145 -10.48 -40.60 21.41
N ILE A 146 -11.64 -40.06 21.04
CA ILE A 146 -12.75 -39.75 21.97
C ILE A 146 -13.24 -41.01 22.68
N GLU A 147 -13.15 -42.16 22.02
CA GLU A 147 -13.54 -43.47 22.55
C GLU A 147 -12.73 -43.86 23.80
N VAL A 148 -11.52 -43.28 23.97
CA VAL A 148 -10.62 -43.57 25.08
C VAL A 148 -10.88 -42.60 26.24
N ARG A 149 -11.66 -43.03 27.23
CA ARG A 149 -11.97 -42.25 28.44
C ARG A 149 -12.56 -40.86 28.14
N PRO A 150 -13.70 -40.78 27.43
CA PRO A 150 -14.28 -39.52 26.95
C PRO A 150 -14.54 -38.51 28.08
N LYS A 151 -14.93 -38.96 29.29
CA LYS A 151 -15.14 -38.08 30.46
C LYS A 151 -13.89 -37.30 30.84
N GLU A 152 -12.72 -37.94 30.82
CA GLU A 152 -11.44 -37.33 31.18
C GLU A 152 -10.97 -36.29 30.14
N GLN A 153 -11.50 -36.36 28.92
CA GLN A 153 -11.13 -35.45 27.82
C GLN A 153 -11.94 -34.15 27.78
N PHE A 154 -13.05 -34.05 28.54
CA PHE A 154 -13.93 -32.88 28.52
C PHE A 154 -13.21 -31.61 28.94
N GLU A 155 -12.62 -31.60 30.15
CA GLU A 155 -11.94 -30.43 30.70
C GLU A 155 -10.71 -30.00 29.86
N PRO A 156 -9.81 -30.90 29.41
CA PRO A 156 -8.73 -30.53 28.50
C PRO A 156 -9.20 -29.87 27.20
N THR A 157 -10.25 -30.42 26.57
CA THR A 157 -10.80 -29.87 25.33
C THR A 157 -11.49 -28.53 25.58
N ARG A 158 -12.23 -28.41 26.69
CA ARG A 158 -12.90 -27.16 27.10
C ARG A 158 -11.90 -26.06 27.37
N ASN A 159 -10.82 -26.35 28.09
CA ASN A 159 -9.76 -25.38 28.39
C ASN A 159 -9.05 -24.92 27.11
N LEU A 160 -8.82 -25.84 26.16
CA LEU A 160 -8.25 -25.48 24.86
C LEU A 160 -9.19 -24.55 24.08
N LEU A 161 -10.49 -24.85 24.04
CA LEU A 161 -11.49 -23.97 23.43
C LEU A 161 -11.55 -22.60 24.11
N THR A 162 -11.55 -22.54 25.44
CA THR A 162 -11.51 -21.28 26.20
C THR A 162 -10.29 -20.45 25.79
N SER A 163 -9.11 -21.07 25.68
CA SER A 163 -7.90 -20.37 25.25
C SER A 163 -8.02 -19.83 23.81
N VAL A 164 -8.64 -20.59 22.90
CA VAL A 164 -8.89 -20.13 21.52
C VAL A 164 -9.82 -18.95 21.48
N VAL A 165 -10.92 -19.03 22.21
CA VAL A 165 -11.87 -17.92 22.37
C VAL A 165 -11.18 -16.68 22.94
N GLU A 166 -10.38 -16.81 24.00
CA GLU A 166 -9.66 -15.69 24.60
C GLU A 166 -8.63 -15.07 23.64
N ARG A 167 -8.24 -15.81 22.60
CA ARG A 167 -7.37 -15.31 21.51
C ARG A 167 -8.10 -14.41 20.51
N THR A 168 -9.43 -14.47 20.41
CA THR A 168 -10.25 -13.68 19.45
C THR A 168 -9.80 -12.21 19.29
N PRO A 169 -9.64 -11.40 20.35
CA PRO A 169 -9.26 -9.99 20.19
C PRO A 169 -7.89 -9.79 19.55
N LYS A 170 -6.98 -10.76 19.65
CA LYS A 170 -5.66 -10.69 18.99
C LYS A 170 -5.77 -10.99 17.50
N ILE A 171 -6.60 -11.96 17.11
CA ILE A 171 -6.93 -12.22 15.70
C ILE A 171 -7.64 -11.02 15.07
N GLU A 172 -8.59 -10.41 15.79
CA GLU A 172 -9.25 -9.17 15.37
C GLU A 172 -8.24 -8.02 15.20
N LYS A 173 -7.25 -7.91 16.09
CA LYS A 173 -6.17 -6.93 15.93
C LYS A 173 -5.37 -7.14 14.64
N VAL A 174 -4.95 -8.37 14.33
CA VAL A 174 -4.24 -8.68 13.07
C VAL A 174 -5.08 -8.31 11.86
N ASN A 175 -6.39 -8.59 11.90
CA ASN A 175 -7.35 -8.20 10.87
C ASN A 175 -7.46 -6.68 10.69
N VAL A 176 -7.49 -5.93 11.79
CA VAL A 176 -7.53 -4.46 11.75
C VAL A 176 -6.22 -3.90 11.16
N ASP A 177 -5.07 -4.41 11.62
CA ASP A 177 -3.76 -3.94 11.16
C ASP A 177 -3.55 -4.25 9.66
N GLY A 178 -3.86 -5.46 9.21
CA GLY A 178 -3.80 -5.84 7.80
C GLY A 178 -4.82 -5.08 6.94
N GLY A 179 -6.04 -4.87 7.45
CA GLY A 179 -7.05 -4.07 6.76
C GLY A 179 -6.65 -2.59 6.59
N ARG A 180 -5.95 -2.01 7.57
CA ARG A 180 -5.38 -0.66 7.45
C ARG A 180 -4.34 -0.58 6.34
N PHE A 181 -3.44 -1.57 6.24
CA PHE A 181 -2.50 -1.66 5.13
C PHE A 181 -3.21 -1.78 3.78
N ILE A 182 -4.21 -2.67 3.66
CA ILE A 182 -5.00 -2.84 2.41
C ILE A 182 -5.63 -1.52 1.98
N ARG A 183 -6.20 -0.77 2.93
CA ARG A 183 -6.80 0.55 2.66
C ARG A 183 -5.76 1.53 2.12
N GLU A 184 -4.61 1.66 2.80
CA GLU A 184 -3.53 2.56 2.38
C GLU A 184 -3.02 2.18 0.98
N ALA A 185 -2.76 0.89 0.73
CA ALA A 185 -2.32 0.40 -0.57
C ALA A 185 -3.33 0.68 -1.69
N LYS A 186 -4.63 0.49 -1.46
CA LYS A 186 -5.67 0.82 -2.45
C LYS A 186 -5.77 2.32 -2.73
N ILE A 187 -5.65 3.15 -1.70
CA ILE A 187 -5.64 4.61 -1.86
C ILE A 187 -4.41 5.03 -2.68
N HIS A 188 -3.25 4.45 -2.40
CA HIS A 188 -2.03 4.68 -3.15
C HIS A 188 -2.20 4.32 -4.63
N SER A 189 -2.60 3.08 -4.94
CA SER A 189 -2.80 2.62 -6.32
C SER A 189 -3.81 3.49 -7.08
N SER A 190 -4.90 3.93 -6.43
CA SER A 190 -5.88 4.85 -7.02
C SER A 190 -5.31 6.24 -7.31
N ARG A 191 -4.40 6.75 -6.47
CA ARG A 191 -3.69 8.02 -6.74
C ARG A 191 -2.71 7.87 -7.89
N CYS A 192 -1.93 6.78 -7.90
CA CYS A 192 -0.99 6.49 -8.99
C CYS A 192 -1.70 6.28 -10.33
N GLN A 193 -2.87 5.63 -10.34
CA GLN A 193 -3.69 5.50 -11.54
C GLN A 193 -4.12 6.87 -12.09
N ARG A 194 -4.67 7.74 -11.25
CA ARG A 194 -5.07 9.11 -11.65
C ARG A 194 -3.89 9.93 -12.15
N TYR A 195 -2.73 9.77 -11.52
CA TYR A 195 -1.50 10.40 -11.98
C TYR A 195 -1.10 9.90 -13.38
N SER A 196 -1.14 8.59 -13.63
CA SER A 196 -0.81 8.01 -14.92
C SER A 196 -1.81 8.40 -16.03
N GLU A 197 -3.11 8.50 -15.70
CA GLU A 197 -4.15 9.01 -16.62
C GLU A 197 -3.85 10.46 -17.00
N TRP A 198 -3.65 11.35 -16.02
CA TRP A 198 -3.25 12.74 -16.25
C TRP A 198 -1.95 12.84 -17.06
N LEU A 199 -0.95 12.01 -16.75
CA LEU A 199 0.33 12.02 -17.42
C LEU A 199 0.19 11.71 -18.91
N CYS A 200 -0.63 10.72 -19.26
CA CYS A 200 -0.87 10.34 -20.66
C CYS A 200 -1.78 11.34 -21.38
N GLU A 201 -2.81 11.88 -20.73
CA GLU A 201 -3.77 12.75 -21.42
C GLU A 201 -3.23 14.17 -21.62
N GLU A 202 -2.55 14.72 -20.62
CA GLU A 202 -2.22 16.15 -20.58
C GLU A 202 -0.74 16.45 -20.86
N VAL A 203 0.17 15.51 -20.58
CA VAL A 203 1.62 15.80 -20.60
C VAL A 203 2.36 15.01 -21.67
N HIS A 204 2.14 13.70 -21.75
CA HIS A 204 2.79 12.79 -22.71
C HIS A 204 1.78 11.91 -23.47
N PRO A 205 1.01 12.47 -24.43
CA PRO A 205 0.03 11.72 -25.25
C PRO A 205 0.60 10.54 -26.03
N SER A 206 1.90 10.55 -26.32
CA SER A 206 2.59 9.47 -27.04
C SER A 206 3.24 8.43 -26.12
N LEU A 207 3.11 8.56 -24.79
CA LEU A 207 3.71 7.62 -23.84
C LEU A 207 2.96 6.28 -23.86
N ASP A 208 3.68 5.19 -24.16
CA ASP A 208 3.13 3.83 -24.02
C ASP A 208 3.11 3.42 -22.54
N MET A 209 2.03 3.75 -21.85
CA MET A 209 1.81 3.40 -20.45
C MET A 209 1.79 1.88 -20.22
N ARG A 210 1.38 1.09 -21.21
CA ARG A 210 1.37 -0.38 -21.09
C ARG A 210 2.79 -0.93 -21.10
N GLN A 211 3.66 -0.39 -21.94
CA GLN A 211 5.08 -0.74 -21.93
C GLN A 211 5.75 -0.28 -20.63
N LEU A 212 5.47 0.94 -20.16
CA LEU A 212 6.02 1.46 -18.92
C LEU A 212 5.63 0.61 -17.71
N LYS A 213 4.35 0.23 -17.62
CA LYS A 213 3.87 -0.67 -16.56
C LYS A 213 4.56 -2.03 -16.60
N ARG A 214 4.68 -2.65 -17.78
CA ARG A 214 5.42 -3.92 -17.93
C ARG A 214 6.87 -3.80 -17.48
N GLN A 215 7.54 -2.69 -17.76
CA GLN A 215 8.92 -2.46 -17.30
C GLN A 215 8.99 -2.36 -15.77
N ALA A 216 8.03 -1.66 -15.15
CA ALA A 216 7.93 -1.56 -13.70
C ALA A 216 7.69 -2.95 -13.06
N ASP A 217 6.77 -3.74 -13.62
CA ASP A 217 6.45 -5.09 -13.16
C ASP A 217 7.70 -6.00 -13.23
N VAL A 218 8.44 -5.96 -14.34
CA VAL A 218 9.71 -6.72 -14.48
C VAL A 218 10.73 -6.30 -13.44
N GLN A 219 10.93 -5.01 -13.21
CA GLN A 219 11.85 -4.52 -12.17
C GLN A 219 11.42 -4.97 -10.77
N GLN A 220 10.11 -4.97 -10.49
CA GLN A 220 9.58 -5.43 -9.21
C GLN A 220 9.77 -6.95 -9.04
N ALA A 221 9.54 -7.73 -10.09
CA ALA A 221 9.80 -9.17 -10.09
C ALA A 221 11.28 -9.50 -9.85
N GLU A 222 12.20 -8.72 -10.44
CA GLU A 222 13.63 -8.86 -10.18
C GLU A 222 14.00 -8.56 -8.72
N ARG A 223 13.40 -7.53 -8.11
CA ARG A 223 13.59 -7.23 -6.67
C ARG A 223 13.10 -8.37 -5.80
N MET A 224 11.90 -8.89 -6.08
CA MET A 224 11.34 -10.05 -5.39
C MET A 224 12.29 -11.26 -5.46
N ARG A 225 12.90 -11.52 -6.63
CA ARG A 225 13.89 -12.60 -6.78
C ARG A 225 15.17 -12.37 -5.97
N ARG A 226 15.64 -11.12 -5.83
CA ARG A 226 16.80 -10.79 -4.97
C ARG A 226 16.54 -11.09 -3.50
N HIS A 227 15.29 -10.96 -3.06
CA HIS A 227 14.83 -11.34 -1.72
C HIS A 227 14.40 -12.82 -1.61
N GLY A 228 14.73 -13.65 -2.59
CA GLY A 228 14.48 -15.10 -2.55
C GLY A 228 13.05 -15.53 -2.91
N MET A 229 12.20 -14.61 -3.37
CA MET A 229 10.84 -14.94 -3.80
C MET A 229 10.80 -15.34 -5.28
N ASN A 230 10.18 -16.48 -5.58
CA ASN A 230 9.97 -16.90 -6.96
C ASN A 230 8.61 -16.38 -7.47
N VAL A 231 8.65 -15.40 -8.36
CA VAL A 231 7.46 -14.77 -8.95
C VAL A 231 7.51 -14.80 -10.48
N ASP A 232 6.32 -14.96 -11.07
CA ASP A 232 6.10 -14.83 -12.49
C ASP A 232 6.15 -13.34 -12.87
N PRO A 233 7.07 -12.90 -13.75
CA PRO A 233 7.16 -11.50 -14.18
C PRO A 233 5.90 -10.96 -14.85
N GLU A 234 5.04 -11.83 -15.41
CA GLU A 234 3.76 -11.41 -16.00
C GLU A 234 2.62 -11.26 -14.97
N ARG A 235 2.84 -11.75 -13.73
CA ARG A 235 1.86 -11.73 -12.65
C ARG A 235 2.52 -11.37 -11.32
N VAL A 236 3.02 -10.14 -11.25
CA VAL A 236 3.52 -9.57 -10.00
C VAL A 236 2.33 -9.35 -9.05
N PRO A 237 2.36 -9.93 -7.83
CA PRO A 237 1.26 -9.82 -6.89
C PRO A 237 1.16 -8.39 -6.33
N VAL A 238 -0.07 -7.87 -6.28
CA VAL A 238 -0.37 -6.57 -5.64
C VAL A 238 -0.42 -6.76 -4.13
N GLY A 239 0.29 -5.93 -3.37
CA GLY A 239 0.43 -6.12 -1.94
C GLY A 239 -0.91 -6.15 -1.18
N ALA A 240 -1.87 -5.33 -1.59
CA ALA A 240 -3.22 -5.33 -1.01
C ALA A 240 -3.94 -6.68 -1.18
N GLU A 241 -3.76 -7.35 -2.32
CA GLU A 241 -4.37 -8.66 -2.59
C GLU A 241 -3.67 -9.79 -1.83
N SER A 242 -2.34 -9.70 -1.72
CA SER A 242 -1.56 -10.65 -0.92
C SER A 242 -1.97 -10.62 0.55
N VAL A 243 -2.03 -9.43 1.17
CA VAL A 243 -2.45 -9.29 2.58
C VAL A 243 -3.90 -9.73 2.78
N ALA A 244 -4.79 -9.46 1.83
CA ALA A 244 -6.17 -9.95 1.90
C ALA A 244 -6.24 -11.48 1.92
N ARG A 245 -5.40 -12.15 1.10
CA ARG A 245 -5.31 -13.61 1.07
C ARG A 245 -4.74 -14.18 2.37
N GLU A 246 -3.66 -13.60 2.89
CA GLU A 246 -3.05 -14.00 4.16
C GLU A 246 -4.03 -13.87 5.33
N LEU A 247 -4.83 -12.80 5.36
CA LEU A 247 -5.91 -12.64 6.33
C LEU A 247 -7.02 -13.69 6.15
N ASP A 248 -7.47 -13.95 4.93
CA ASP A 248 -8.46 -15.00 4.66
C ASP A 248 -7.97 -16.38 5.13
N GLU A 249 -6.69 -16.69 4.90
CA GLU A 249 -6.05 -17.93 5.35
C GLU A 249 -5.95 -18.02 6.88
N LEU A 250 -5.47 -16.97 7.55
CA LEU A 250 -5.38 -16.92 9.01
C LEU A 250 -6.76 -17.14 9.66
N ASN A 251 -7.77 -16.40 9.17
CA ASN A 251 -9.13 -16.52 9.70
C ASN A 251 -9.74 -17.90 9.42
N ALA A 252 -9.48 -18.48 8.24
CA ALA A 252 -9.93 -19.84 7.93
C ALA A 252 -9.29 -20.88 8.87
N LYS A 253 -7.98 -20.79 9.13
CA LYS A 253 -7.30 -21.67 10.10
C LYS A 253 -7.88 -21.53 11.50
N TYR A 254 -8.05 -20.29 11.96
CA TYR A 254 -8.60 -19.99 13.29
C TYR A 254 -10.05 -20.51 13.45
N GLN A 255 -10.90 -20.26 12.45
CA GLN A 255 -12.28 -20.73 12.45
C GLN A 255 -12.35 -22.26 12.43
N ARG A 256 -11.50 -22.91 11.63
CA ARG A 256 -11.44 -24.37 11.57
C ARG A 256 -11.06 -24.95 12.93
N LEU A 257 -10.10 -24.34 13.63
CA LEU A 257 -9.69 -24.75 14.98
C LEU A 257 -10.85 -24.66 15.98
N LEU A 258 -11.60 -23.56 15.98
CA LEU A 258 -12.82 -23.42 16.77
C LEU A 258 -13.81 -24.54 16.44
N ASP A 259 -14.14 -24.73 15.16
CA ASP A 259 -15.13 -25.72 14.72
C ASP A 259 -14.75 -27.15 15.14
N MET A 260 -13.46 -27.52 15.03
CA MET A 260 -12.97 -28.83 15.46
C MET A 260 -13.09 -29.02 16.98
N LEU A 261 -12.81 -27.99 17.78
CA LEU A 261 -12.94 -28.05 19.23
C LEU A 261 -14.41 -28.14 19.67
N TYR A 262 -15.30 -27.37 19.03
CA TYR A 262 -16.74 -27.46 19.27
C TYR A 262 -17.29 -28.85 18.96
N GLU A 263 -16.96 -29.37 17.78
CA GLU A 263 -17.42 -30.68 17.34
C GLU A 263 -16.88 -31.80 18.25
N ARG A 264 -15.62 -31.68 18.69
CA ARG A 264 -15.03 -32.62 19.64
C ARG A 264 -15.74 -32.60 20.99
N LEU A 265 -16.03 -31.42 21.56
CA LEU A 265 -16.81 -31.29 22.80
C LEU A 265 -18.22 -31.85 22.66
N ARG A 266 -18.88 -31.59 21.54
CA ARG A 266 -20.21 -32.15 21.24
C ARG A 266 -20.19 -33.68 21.26
N ARG A 267 -19.18 -34.30 20.65
CA ARG A 267 -19.00 -35.76 20.65
C ARG A 267 -18.70 -36.31 22.05
N ILE A 268 -17.86 -35.63 22.83
CA ILE A 268 -17.60 -36.02 24.23
C ILE A 268 -18.88 -35.97 25.07
N ALA A 269 -19.70 -34.93 24.91
CA ALA A 269 -20.98 -34.79 25.59
C ALA A 269 -22.00 -35.86 25.17
N ALA A 270 -22.08 -36.17 23.87
CA ALA A 270 -22.93 -37.23 23.35
C ALA A 270 -22.52 -38.62 23.88
N ALA A 271 -21.23 -38.84 24.13
CA ALA A 271 -20.74 -40.05 24.78
C ALA A 271 -21.04 -40.10 26.30
N ASN A 272 -21.42 -38.97 26.92
CA ASN A 272 -21.68 -38.83 28.36
C ASN A 272 -22.94 -38.00 28.68
N PRO A 273 -24.14 -38.44 28.25
CA PRO A 273 -25.36 -37.63 28.27
C PRO A 273 -25.91 -37.30 29.67
N GLY A 274 -25.42 -37.93 30.74
CA GLY A 274 -25.88 -37.69 32.11
C GLY A 274 -25.10 -36.64 32.91
N ASP A 275 -23.89 -36.26 32.47
CA ASP A 275 -22.95 -35.49 33.30
C ASP A 275 -22.63 -34.07 32.76
N ILE A 276 -22.89 -33.80 31.47
CA ILE A 276 -22.22 -32.69 30.75
C ILE A 276 -23.21 -31.67 30.12
N VAL A 277 -24.50 -32.01 30.04
CA VAL A 277 -25.49 -31.34 29.17
C VAL A 277 -25.68 -29.85 29.46
N THR A 278 -25.51 -29.39 30.70
CA THR A 278 -25.70 -27.98 31.07
C THR A 278 -24.55 -27.05 30.67
N LEU A 279 -23.31 -27.57 30.64
CA LEU A 279 -22.10 -26.76 30.34
C LEU A 279 -21.90 -26.48 28.84
N VAL A 280 -22.47 -27.34 27.99
CA VAL A 280 -22.30 -27.28 26.54
C VAL A 280 -23.12 -26.13 25.93
N SER A 281 -24.35 -25.92 26.43
CA SER A 281 -25.27 -24.85 26.01
C SER A 281 -24.69 -23.43 26.19
N ASP A 282 -24.02 -23.15 27.32
CA ASP A 282 -23.45 -21.82 27.61
C ASP A 282 -22.22 -21.50 26.74
N VAL A 283 -21.41 -22.52 26.44
CA VAL A 283 -20.27 -22.42 25.54
C VAL A 283 -20.75 -22.21 24.09
N PHE A 284 -21.82 -22.87 23.65
CA PHE A 284 -22.35 -22.69 22.30
C PHE A 284 -22.94 -21.29 22.02
N PHE A 285 -23.52 -20.62 23.02
CA PHE A 285 -24.19 -19.32 22.83
C PHE A 285 -23.22 -18.12 22.83
N LYS A 286 -22.08 -18.22 23.51
CA LYS A 286 -21.22 -17.06 23.81
C LYS A 286 -20.26 -16.68 22.68
N TYR A 287 -20.00 -17.58 21.73
CA TYR A 287 -18.79 -17.49 20.89
C TYR A 287 -19.04 -17.41 19.38
N ARG A 288 -20.29 -17.26 18.95
CA ARG A 288 -20.64 -17.10 17.53
C ARG A 288 -20.62 -15.60 17.13
N ARG A 289 -19.45 -14.96 17.19
CA ARG A 289 -19.21 -13.70 16.45
C ARG A 289 -18.25 -14.01 15.29
N LEU A 290 -18.73 -13.79 14.07
CA LEU A 290 -17.91 -13.88 12.86
C LEU A 290 -16.81 -12.80 12.91
N ILE A 291 -15.56 -13.23 12.83
CA ILE A 291 -14.42 -12.34 12.59
C ILE A 291 -14.48 -11.94 11.11
N SER A 292 -15.02 -10.76 10.81
CA SER A 292 -15.07 -10.25 9.44
C SER A 292 -14.35 -8.92 9.34
N TYR A 293 -13.12 -8.97 8.84
CA TYR A 293 -12.38 -7.76 8.46
C TYR A 293 -13.02 -7.06 7.26
N LYS A 294 -13.78 -7.80 6.43
CA LYS A 294 -14.47 -7.27 5.24
C LYS A 294 -15.54 -6.21 5.60
N GLY A 295 -16.09 -6.24 6.82
CA GLY A 295 -17.04 -5.22 7.31
C GLY A 295 -16.39 -3.91 7.80
N LEU A 296 -15.09 -3.90 8.12
CA LEU A 296 -14.41 -2.71 8.65
C LEU A 296 -13.90 -1.74 7.57
N PHE A 297 -13.95 -2.14 6.29
CA PHE A 297 -13.29 -1.40 5.21
C PHE A 297 -14.19 -1.09 4.00
N CYS A 298 -15.49 -1.35 4.09
CA CYS A 298 -16.50 -0.80 3.17
C CYS A 298 -16.85 0.66 3.55
N MET A 299 -15.88 1.56 3.49
CA MET A 299 -16.06 3.03 3.42
C MET A 299 -14.83 3.64 2.78
#